data_AF-A0A1F9DSG1-F1
#
_entry.id   AF-A0A1F9DSG1-F1
#
_cell.length_a   1.000
_cell.length_b   1.000
_cell.length_c   1.000
_cell.angle_alpha   90.00
_cell.angle_beta   90.00
_cell.angle_gamma   90.00
#
_symmetry.space_group_name_H-M   'P 1'
#
loop_
_entity.id
_entity.type
_entity.pdbx_description
1 polymer ?
#
loop_
_entity_poly.entity_id
_entity_poly.type
_entity_poly.pdbx_seq_one_letter_code
_entity_poly.pdbx_strand_id
1 'polypeptide(L)'
;MPGTSRMPIFLENYNGFFLSFLGNIPKKSKEIEMIQSARLRKVEIFQGLSDDELQIAAPFCQEENVPEGITLCEEGARAEKLFILEQGAISIRFKKGVNYAVQTPGKILGWSFLVPPNRYTASAVTITPSQLLVIKSPDFYDLVHRNTKMGLKIMDNLAQVVSSRLKAFVDYY
;
A
#
# COMPACT_ATOMS: atom_id res chain seq x y z
N MET A 1 17.51 2.34 36.20
CA MET A 1 18.21 2.56 34.91
C MET A 1 17.45 1.76 33.86
N PRO A 2 16.71 2.38 32.92
CA PRO A 2 16.05 1.63 31.87
C PRO A 2 17.05 1.33 30.74
N GLY A 3 17.10 0.06 30.36
CA GLY A 3 18.04 -0.50 29.40
C GLY A 3 17.98 0.16 28.03
N THR A 4 19.15 0.56 27.55
CA THR A 4 19.41 0.87 26.16
C THR A 4 19.20 -0.39 25.32
N SER A 5 17.99 -0.54 24.78
CA SER A 5 17.74 -1.47 23.68
C SER A 5 18.60 -1.00 22.50
N ARG A 6 19.67 -1.74 22.21
CA ARG A 6 20.57 -1.42 21.09
C ARG A 6 19.75 -1.46 19.80
N MET A 7 19.80 -0.36 19.05
CA MET A 7 19.25 -0.31 17.69
C MET A 7 19.84 -1.47 16.86
N PRO A 8 19.00 -2.23 16.12
CA PRO A 8 19.50 -3.29 15.25
C PRO A 8 20.40 -2.70 14.16
N ILE A 9 21.51 -3.38 13.90
CA ILE A 9 22.64 -2.99 13.02
C ILE A 9 22.17 -2.62 11.59
N PHE A 10 20.99 -3.09 11.16
CA PHE A 10 20.43 -2.82 9.84
C PHE A 10 19.95 -1.37 9.62
N LEU A 11 19.67 -0.60 10.69
CA LEU A 11 19.28 0.81 10.59
C LEU A 11 20.43 1.72 10.10
N GLU A 12 21.68 1.24 10.13
CA GLU A 12 22.85 2.03 9.71
C GLU A 12 22.87 2.32 8.19
N ASN A 13 22.22 1.48 7.37
CA ASN A 13 22.16 1.67 5.91
C ASN A 13 20.95 2.51 5.44
N TYR A 14 20.01 2.79 6.33
CA TYR A 14 18.89 3.68 6.05
C TYR A 14 19.26 5.07 6.55
N ASN A 15 20.00 5.79 5.71
CA ASN A 15 20.32 7.21 5.90
C ASN A 15 19.14 8.01 6.45
N GLY A 16 19.45 9.12 7.14
CA GLY A 16 18.59 9.90 8.05
C GLY A 16 17.13 10.17 7.69
N PHE A 17 16.67 9.92 6.46
CA PHE A 17 15.25 9.84 6.11
C PHE A 17 14.48 8.82 6.94
N PHE A 18 14.92 7.55 7.03
CA PHE A 18 14.14 6.53 7.78
C PHE A 18 14.12 6.84 9.28
N LEU A 19 15.25 7.29 9.83
CA LEU A 19 15.31 7.78 11.21
C LEU A 19 14.47 9.06 11.42
N SER A 20 14.39 9.96 10.44
CA SER A 20 13.51 11.15 10.51
C SER A 20 12.04 10.78 10.38
N PHE A 21 11.71 9.79 9.54
CA PHE A 21 10.38 9.25 9.39
C PHE A 21 9.95 8.58 10.70
N LEU A 22 10.78 7.67 11.24
CA LEU A 22 10.57 7.08 12.58
C LEU A 22 10.48 8.16 13.67
N GLY A 23 11.25 9.25 13.56
CA GLY A 23 11.22 10.39 14.46
C GLY A 23 9.92 11.20 14.38
N ASN A 24 9.28 11.23 13.21
CA ASN A 24 8.00 11.89 12.94
C ASN A 24 6.78 10.97 13.14
N ILE A 25 6.98 9.67 13.40
CA ILE A 25 5.91 8.80 13.85
C ILE A 25 5.39 9.37 15.20
N PRO A 26 4.10 9.75 15.29
CA PRO A 26 3.58 10.40 16.48
C PRO A 26 3.76 9.49 17.71
N LYS A 27 4.60 9.91 18.66
CA LYS A 27 4.93 9.19 19.91
C LYS A 27 3.79 9.14 20.94
N LYS A 28 2.52 9.33 20.54
CA LYS A 28 1.38 9.37 21.47
C LYS A 28 0.31 8.33 21.11
N SER A 29 0.13 7.41 22.07
CA SER A 29 -1.00 6.51 22.37
C SER A 29 -1.21 5.25 21.52
N LYS A 30 -1.13 4.10 22.22
CA LYS A 30 -1.17 2.68 21.82
C LYS A 30 0.12 2.20 21.13
N GLU A 31 0.66 1.09 21.63
CA GLU A 31 1.69 0.31 20.94
C GLU A 31 1.28 0.21 19.47
N ILE A 32 2.08 0.78 18.56
CA ILE A 32 1.87 0.58 17.13
C ILE A 32 2.19 -0.89 16.93
N GLU A 33 1.14 -1.71 16.86
CA GLU A 33 1.28 -3.11 16.48
C GLU A 33 1.81 -3.13 15.05
N MET A 34 3.12 -3.33 14.95
CA MET A 34 3.82 -3.28 13.67
C MET A 34 3.25 -4.39 12.78
N ILE A 35 2.78 -4.04 11.59
CA ILE A 35 2.21 -5.03 10.67
C ILE A 35 3.25 -6.11 10.42
N GLN A 36 2.88 -7.34 10.74
CA GLN A 36 3.78 -8.47 10.62
C GLN A 36 4.22 -8.65 9.15
N SER A 37 5.51 -8.80 8.91
CA SER A 37 6.07 -9.00 7.56
C SER A 37 5.40 -10.16 6.80
N ALA A 38 4.93 -11.19 7.53
CA ALA A 38 4.18 -12.30 6.96
C ALA A 38 2.87 -11.88 6.25
N ARG A 39 2.19 -10.84 6.72
CA ARG A 39 1.01 -10.27 6.04
C ARG A 39 1.42 -9.53 4.77
N LEU A 40 2.49 -8.73 4.86
CA LEU A 40 3.02 -7.97 3.73
C LEU A 40 3.55 -8.87 2.60
N ARG A 41 4.07 -10.06 2.93
CA ARG A 41 4.46 -11.07 1.94
C ARG A 41 3.33 -11.53 1.02
N LYS A 42 2.06 -11.32 1.39
CA LYS A 42 0.91 -11.69 0.55
C LYS A 42 0.48 -10.56 -0.39
N VAL A 43 1.02 -9.36 -0.23
CA VAL A 43 0.64 -8.17 -0.99
C VAL A 43 1.32 -8.18 -2.35
N GLU A 44 0.57 -7.93 -3.41
CA GLU A 44 1.08 -8.08 -4.78
C GLU A 44 2.24 -7.12 -5.12
N ILE A 45 2.25 -5.90 -4.56
CA ILE A 45 3.37 -4.95 -4.78
C ILE A 45 4.62 -5.26 -3.95
N PHE A 46 4.52 -6.13 -2.94
CA PHE A 46 5.63 -6.48 -2.05
C PHE A 46 6.21 -7.86 -2.34
N GLN A 47 5.80 -8.50 -3.44
CA GLN A 47 6.37 -9.77 -3.86
C GLN A 47 7.87 -9.65 -4.13
N GLY A 48 8.66 -10.62 -3.67
CA GLY A 48 10.12 -10.63 -3.87
C GLY A 48 10.91 -9.64 -3.01
N LEU A 49 10.27 -8.91 -2.09
CA LEU A 49 10.98 -8.15 -1.07
C LEU A 49 11.60 -9.09 -0.02
N SER A 50 12.82 -8.77 0.44
CA SER A 50 13.47 -9.47 1.55
C SER A 50 12.78 -9.16 2.89
N ASP A 51 13.07 -9.92 3.95
CA ASP A 51 12.54 -9.62 5.29
C ASP A 51 12.87 -8.20 5.74
N ASP A 52 14.10 -7.79 5.50
CA ASP A 52 14.62 -6.45 5.73
C ASP A 52 13.85 -5.35 4.96
N GLU A 53 13.56 -5.58 3.67
CA GLU A 53 12.76 -4.66 2.85
C GLU A 53 11.27 -4.65 3.27
N LEU A 54 10.76 -5.75 3.85
CA LEU A 54 9.39 -5.79 4.37
C LEU A 54 9.27 -5.10 5.72
N GLN A 55 10.26 -5.25 6.61
CA GLN A 55 10.40 -4.39 7.80
C GLN A 55 10.52 -2.92 7.39
N ILE A 56 11.07 -2.70 6.19
CA ILE A 56 11.06 -1.48 5.38
C ILE A 56 9.73 -0.76 5.35
N ALA A 57 8.82 -1.46 4.67
CA ALA A 57 7.51 -1.01 4.27
C ALA A 57 6.47 -1.09 5.39
N ALA A 58 6.67 -1.96 6.39
CA ALA A 58 5.68 -2.21 7.44
C ALA A 58 5.19 -0.95 8.16
N PRO A 59 6.06 0.02 8.55
CA PRO A 59 5.63 1.25 9.21
C PRO A 59 4.73 2.16 8.36
N PHE A 60 4.70 1.97 7.04
CA PHE A 60 3.85 2.76 6.12
C PHE A 60 2.44 2.19 5.98
N CYS A 61 2.19 0.98 6.49
CA CYS A 61 0.92 0.29 6.40
C CYS A 61 0.10 0.52 7.68
N GLN A 62 -1.13 1.01 7.54
CA GLN A 62 -2.07 1.23 8.64
C GLN A 62 -3.32 0.38 8.43
N GLU A 63 -3.82 -0.28 9.47
CA GLU A 63 -5.09 -1.00 9.39
C GLU A 63 -6.28 -0.03 9.38
N GLU A 64 -7.21 -0.26 8.46
CA GLU A 64 -8.50 0.40 8.42
C GLU A 64 -9.61 -0.65 8.26
N ASN A 65 -10.54 -0.69 9.21
CA ASN A 65 -11.78 -1.47 9.11
C ASN A 65 -12.91 -0.57 8.65
N VAL A 66 -13.58 -0.94 7.57
CA VAL A 66 -14.59 -0.11 6.91
C VAL A 66 -15.90 -0.88 6.72
N PRO A 67 -17.07 -0.29 7.00
CA PRO A 67 -18.35 -0.92 6.71
C PRO A 67 -18.60 -1.02 5.19
N GLU A 68 -19.68 -1.70 4.83
CA GLU A 68 -20.20 -1.72 3.46
C GLU A 68 -20.64 -0.33 3.00
N GLY A 69 -20.52 -0.05 1.70
CA GLY A 69 -21.02 1.18 1.06
C GLY A 69 -20.08 2.38 1.20
N ILE A 70 -18.88 2.21 1.76
CA ILE A 70 -17.89 3.28 1.92
C ILE A 70 -17.13 3.51 0.62
N THR A 71 -17.14 4.76 0.16
CA THR A 71 -16.27 5.24 -0.92
C THR A 71 -14.85 5.43 -0.38
N LEU A 72 -13.92 4.61 -0.82
CA LEU A 72 -12.51 4.68 -0.46
C LEU A 72 -11.76 5.75 -1.25
N CYS A 73 -12.10 5.89 -2.54
CA CYS A 73 -11.56 6.90 -3.43
C CYS A 73 -12.53 7.23 -4.56
N GLU A 74 -12.36 8.40 -5.16
CA GLU A 74 -13.18 8.90 -6.26
C GLU A 74 -12.37 9.13 -7.54
N GLU A 75 -12.89 8.69 -8.68
CA GLU A 75 -12.27 8.89 -9.99
C GLU A 75 -12.04 10.38 -10.31
N GLY A 76 -10.80 10.71 -10.66
CA GLY A 76 -10.33 12.06 -10.97
C GLY A 76 -9.83 12.86 -9.78
N ALA A 77 -10.14 12.44 -8.54
CA ALA A 77 -9.61 13.07 -7.34
C ALA A 77 -8.09 12.84 -7.23
N ARG A 78 -7.41 13.71 -6.47
CA ARG A 78 -5.99 13.55 -6.16
C ARG A 78 -5.78 12.22 -5.43
N ALA A 79 -4.80 11.44 -5.88
CA ALA A 79 -4.47 10.18 -5.26
C ALA A 79 -3.57 10.40 -4.06
N GLU A 80 -4.01 9.93 -2.89
CA GLU A 80 -3.31 10.13 -1.61
C GLU A 80 -3.14 8.82 -0.83
N LYS A 81 -3.90 7.78 -1.20
CA LYS A 81 -3.94 6.49 -0.52
C LYS A 81 -3.91 5.35 -1.52
N LEU A 82 -3.18 4.30 -1.17
CA LEU A 82 -3.24 2.98 -1.77
C LEU A 82 -3.85 2.06 -0.71
N PHE A 83 -4.75 1.20 -1.13
CA PHE A 83 -5.42 0.23 -0.26
C PHE A 83 -5.04 -1.18 -0.67
N ILE A 84 -4.89 -2.05 0.31
CA ILE A 84 -4.60 -3.47 0.18
C ILE A 84 -5.76 -4.19 0.83
N LEU A 85 -6.45 -5.04 0.07
CA LEU A 85 -7.56 -5.83 0.59
C LEU A 85 -7.02 -6.98 1.43
N GLU A 86 -7.45 -7.11 2.68
CA GLU A 86 -7.17 -8.31 3.51
C GLU A 86 -8.41 -9.20 3.66
N GLN A 87 -9.58 -8.59 3.81
CA GLN A 87 -10.86 -9.30 3.82
C GLN A 87 -11.97 -8.41 3.30
N GLY A 88 -12.97 -9.02 2.67
CA GLY A 88 -14.16 -8.35 2.14
C GLY A 88 -14.12 -8.24 0.63
N ALA A 89 -14.89 -7.29 0.09
CA ALA A 89 -15.01 -7.11 -1.34
C ALA A 89 -15.20 -5.63 -1.68
N ILE A 90 -14.54 -5.19 -2.75
CA ILE A 90 -14.52 -3.79 -3.21
C ILE A 90 -14.92 -3.75 -4.68
N SER A 91 -15.88 -2.89 -5.01
CA SER A 91 -16.26 -2.56 -6.38
C SER A 91 -15.36 -1.44 -6.91
N ILE A 92 -14.66 -1.70 -8.01
CA ILE A 92 -13.94 -0.70 -8.79
C ILE A 92 -14.89 -0.18 -9.88
N ARG A 93 -15.13 1.14 -9.84
CA ARG A 93 -16.15 1.80 -10.66
C ARG A 93 -15.51 2.85 -11.56
N PHE A 94 -15.79 2.76 -12.85
CA PHE A 94 -15.37 3.75 -13.84
C PHE A 94 -16.58 4.58 -14.29
N LYS A 95 -16.39 5.87 -14.55
CA LYS A 95 -17.39 6.72 -15.21
C LYS A 95 -17.69 6.23 -16.63
N LYS A 96 -16.71 5.63 -17.29
CA LYS A 96 -16.82 4.98 -18.61
C LYS A 96 -16.05 3.67 -18.59
N GLY A 97 -16.69 2.57 -18.98
CA GLY A 97 -16.10 1.23 -18.99
C GLY A 97 -16.87 0.24 -18.14
N VAL A 98 -16.26 -0.91 -17.86
CA VAL A 98 -16.86 -1.99 -17.08
C VAL A 98 -16.35 -1.96 -15.66
N ASN A 99 -17.29 -2.00 -14.71
CA ASN A 99 -17.00 -2.12 -13.30
C ASN A 99 -16.67 -3.58 -12.97
N TYR A 100 -15.74 -3.80 -12.04
CA TYR A 100 -15.39 -5.14 -11.57
C TYR A 100 -15.23 -5.16 -10.05
N ALA A 101 -15.21 -6.35 -9.48
CA ALA A 101 -15.00 -6.54 -8.05
C ALA A 101 -13.60 -7.09 -7.75
N VAL A 102 -12.98 -6.59 -6.68
CA VAL A 102 -11.76 -7.13 -6.08
C VAL A 102 -12.17 -7.82 -4.78
N GLN A 103 -11.89 -9.12 -4.68
CA GLN A 103 -12.27 -9.96 -3.53
C GLN A 103 -11.11 -10.83 -3.02
N THR A 104 -9.97 -10.79 -3.71
CA THR A 104 -8.80 -11.61 -3.38
C THR A 104 -7.90 -10.86 -2.39
N PRO A 105 -7.61 -11.44 -1.20
CA PRO A 105 -6.66 -10.85 -0.27
C PRO A 105 -5.28 -10.61 -0.90
N GLY A 106 -4.62 -9.53 -0.49
CA GLY A 106 -3.32 -9.11 -1.01
C GLY A 106 -3.37 -8.26 -2.29
N LYS A 107 -4.55 -8.13 -2.93
CA LYS A 107 -4.75 -7.23 -4.08
C LYS A 107 -4.74 -5.77 -3.66
N ILE A 108 -4.12 -4.93 -4.49
CA ILE A 108 -4.03 -3.48 -4.27
C ILE A 108 -5.08 -2.70 -5.07
N LEU A 109 -5.40 -1.49 -4.64
CA LEU A 109 -6.20 -0.51 -5.38
C LEU A 109 -5.77 0.91 -4.98
N GLY A 110 -6.11 1.90 -5.80
CA GLY A 110 -5.74 3.30 -5.51
C GLY A 110 -4.24 3.60 -5.66
N TRP A 111 -3.46 2.78 -6.36
CA TRP A 111 -2.01 2.99 -6.55
C TRP A 111 -1.62 4.23 -7.34
N SER A 112 -2.61 5.00 -7.80
CA SER A 112 -2.41 6.18 -8.66
C SER A 112 -1.44 7.20 -8.09
N PHE A 113 -1.23 7.30 -6.77
CA PHE A 113 -0.22 8.24 -6.26
C PHE A 113 1.22 7.86 -6.66
N LEU A 114 1.49 6.60 -7.02
CA LEU A 114 2.80 6.15 -7.51
C LEU A 114 3.03 6.46 -9.00
N VAL A 115 1.99 6.90 -9.73
CA VAL A 115 2.05 7.08 -11.19
C VAL A 115 1.47 8.46 -11.59
N PRO A 116 2.23 9.32 -12.28
CA PRO A 116 1.72 10.59 -12.80
C PRO A 116 0.47 10.38 -13.68
N PRO A 117 -0.56 11.26 -13.62
CA PRO A 117 -0.59 12.57 -12.95
C PRO A 117 -1.05 12.53 -11.48
N ASN A 118 -0.92 11.39 -10.79
CA ASN A 118 -1.27 11.21 -9.38
C ASN A 118 -2.77 11.49 -9.09
N ARG A 119 -3.64 11.00 -9.97
CA ARG A 119 -5.10 11.05 -9.82
C ARG A 119 -5.70 9.67 -9.94
N TYR A 120 -6.71 9.37 -9.13
CA TYR A 120 -7.39 8.08 -9.21
C TYR A 120 -8.04 7.88 -10.57
N THR A 121 -7.81 6.72 -11.17
CA THR A 121 -8.34 6.33 -12.47
C THR A 121 -9.72 5.67 -12.40
N ALA A 122 -10.17 5.34 -11.19
CA ALA A 122 -11.47 4.75 -10.89
C ALA A 122 -11.88 5.11 -9.46
N SER A 123 -13.18 5.06 -9.17
CA SER A 123 -13.68 5.06 -7.81
C SER A 123 -13.60 3.66 -7.21
N ALA A 124 -13.46 3.56 -5.90
CA ALA A 124 -13.51 2.29 -5.18
C ALA A 124 -14.54 2.39 -4.05
N VAL A 125 -15.46 1.42 -3.99
CA VAL A 125 -16.55 1.39 -3.00
C VAL A 125 -16.61 0.00 -2.37
N THR A 126 -16.65 -0.10 -1.05
CA THR A 126 -16.83 -1.38 -0.36
C THR A 126 -18.22 -1.95 -0.66
N ILE A 127 -18.29 -3.24 -1.00
CA ILE A 127 -19.55 -3.96 -1.22
C ILE A 127 -19.86 -4.96 -0.09
N THR A 128 -18.92 -5.15 0.83
CA THR A 128 -19.12 -5.81 2.12
C THR A 128 -18.33 -5.03 3.17
N PRO A 129 -18.56 -5.25 4.48
CA PRO A 129 -17.57 -4.87 5.49
C PRO A 129 -16.19 -5.42 5.09
N SER A 130 -15.17 -4.59 5.19
CA SER A 130 -13.83 -4.90 4.66
C SER A 130 -12.73 -4.51 5.63
N GLN A 131 -11.68 -5.32 5.68
CA GLN A 131 -10.44 -5.06 6.41
C GLN A 131 -9.35 -4.72 5.40
N LEU A 132 -8.68 -3.59 5.59
CA LEU A 132 -7.70 -3.04 4.66
C LEU A 132 -6.40 -2.70 5.36
N LEU A 133 -5.28 -2.86 4.64
CA LEU A 133 -4.08 -2.06 4.91
C LEU A 133 -4.09 -0.84 3.99
N VAL A 134 -3.76 0.31 4.56
CA VAL A 134 -3.73 1.61 3.86
C VAL A 134 -2.34 2.19 3.93
N ILE A 135 -1.83 2.58 2.77
CA ILE A 135 -0.55 3.26 2.60
C ILE A 135 -0.84 4.68 2.11
N LYS A 136 -0.24 5.67 2.78
CA LYS A 136 -0.45 7.10 2.48
C LYS A 136 0.75 7.70 1.76
N SER A 137 0.47 8.58 0.81
CA SER A 137 1.42 9.57 0.27
C SER A 137 1.61 10.72 1.28
N PRO A 138 2.76 11.43 1.30
CA PRO A 138 3.91 11.33 0.39
C PRO A 138 4.99 10.35 0.83
N ASP A 139 5.02 9.92 2.09
CA ASP A 139 6.20 9.26 2.65
C ASP A 139 6.53 7.93 1.94
N PHE A 140 5.51 7.15 1.56
CA PHE A 140 5.74 5.91 0.81
C PHE A 140 6.17 6.17 -0.64
N TYR A 141 5.68 7.25 -1.26
CA TYR A 141 6.17 7.68 -2.57
C TYR A 141 7.66 8.01 -2.50
N ASP A 142 8.07 8.77 -1.48
CA ASP A 142 9.47 9.11 -1.24
C ASP A 142 10.33 7.87 -0.97
N LEU A 143 9.84 6.89 -0.20
CA LEU A 143 10.53 5.63 0.02
C LEU A 143 10.84 4.92 -1.31
N VAL A 144 9.83 4.78 -2.17
CA VAL A 144 9.95 4.12 -3.48
C VAL A 144 10.98 4.85 -4.35
N HIS A 145 11.04 6.17 -4.32
CA HIS A 145 11.96 6.95 -5.17
C HIS A 145 13.38 7.07 -4.60
N ARG A 146 13.57 6.99 -3.28
CA ARG A 146 14.89 7.13 -2.63
C ARG A 146 15.63 5.80 -2.48
N ASN A 147 14.93 4.69 -2.29
CA ASN A 147 15.55 3.37 -2.24
C ASN A 147 15.46 2.70 -3.62
N THR A 148 16.43 2.96 -4.50
CA THR A 148 16.37 2.52 -5.91
C THR A 148 16.16 1.02 -6.07
N LYS A 149 16.79 0.18 -5.23
CA LYS A 149 16.68 -1.29 -5.35
C LYS A 149 15.31 -1.80 -4.93
N MET A 150 14.82 -1.36 -3.76
CA MET A 150 13.50 -1.75 -3.26
C MET A 150 12.38 -1.13 -4.12
N GLY A 151 12.54 0.13 -4.48
CA GLY A 151 11.62 0.89 -5.33
C GLY A 151 11.45 0.27 -6.71
N LEU A 152 12.55 -0.18 -7.34
CA LEU A 152 12.48 -0.89 -8.63
C LEU A 152 11.62 -2.15 -8.52
N LYS A 153 11.83 -2.99 -7.49
CA LYS A 153 11.00 -4.19 -7.26
C LYS A 153 9.52 -3.84 -7.09
N ILE A 154 9.22 -2.80 -6.30
CA ILE A 154 7.84 -2.37 -6.07
C ILE A 154 7.19 -1.88 -7.37
N MET A 155 7.91 -1.11 -8.18
CA MET A 155 7.41 -0.60 -9.46
C MET A 155 7.28 -1.71 -10.52
N ASP A 156 8.20 -2.68 -10.55
CA ASP A 156 8.11 -3.86 -11.41
C ASP A 156 6.86 -4.69 -11.06
N ASN A 157 6.63 -4.94 -9.77
CA ASN A 157 5.44 -5.62 -9.29
C ASN A 157 4.17 -4.84 -9.67
N LEU A 158 4.17 -3.52 -9.48
CA LEU A 158 3.05 -2.67 -9.87
C LEU A 158 2.76 -2.75 -11.38
N ALA A 159 3.80 -2.78 -12.22
CA ALA A 159 3.64 -2.95 -13.66
C ALA A 159 2.99 -4.30 -14.01
N GLN A 160 3.35 -5.39 -13.31
CA GLN A 160 2.69 -6.70 -13.46
C GLN A 160 1.21 -6.67 -13.04
N VAL A 161 0.90 -5.97 -11.95
CA VAL A 161 -0.49 -5.76 -11.51
C VAL A 161 -1.31 -5.04 -12.58
N VAL A 162 -0.76 -3.97 -13.17
CA VAL A 162 -1.43 -3.22 -14.24
C VAL A 162 -1.60 -4.09 -15.49
N SER A 163 -0.53 -4.78 -15.93
CA SER A 163 -0.55 -5.64 -17.11
C SER A 163 -1.58 -6.77 -16.99
N SER A 164 -1.62 -7.47 -15.85
CA SER A 164 -2.59 -8.54 -15.61
C SER A 164 -4.04 -8.05 -15.63
N ARG A 165 -4.32 -6.86 -15.08
CA ARG A 165 -5.66 -6.26 -15.11
C ARG A 165 -6.07 -5.78 -16.50
N LEU A 166 -5.14 -5.21 -17.26
CA LEU A 166 -5.39 -4.84 -18.65
C LEU A 166 -5.72 -6.08 -19.49
N LYS A 167 -4.97 -7.18 -19.32
CA LYS A 167 -5.25 -8.43 -20.01
C LYS A 167 -6.61 -9.00 -19.65
N ALA A 168 -6.95 -9.03 -18.36
CA ALA A 168 -8.27 -9.48 -17.91
C ALA A 168 -9.42 -8.65 -18.50
N PHE A 169 -9.19 -7.36 -18.76
CA PHE A 169 -10.16 -6.51 -19.44
C PHE A 169 -10.30 -6.87 -20.92
N VAL A 170 -9.19 -7.13 -21.63
CA VAL A 170 -9.21 -7.51 -23.04
C VAL A 170 -9.81 -8.90 -23.25
N ASP A 171 -9.47 -9.89 -22.42
CA ASP A 171 -9.96 -11.27 -22.56
C ASP A 171 -11.48 -11.40 -22.29
N TYR A 172 -12.11 -10.38 -21.70
CA TYR A 172 -13.56 -10.34 -21.44
C TYR A 172 -14.36 -9.74 -22.62
N TYR A 173 -13.68 -9.21 -23.64
CA TYR A 173 -14.25 -8.57 -24.83
C TYR A 173 -13.82 -9.29 -26.12
#